data_AF-A0A6G3YY78-F1
#
_entry.id   AF-A0A6G3YY78-F1
#
_cell.length_a   1.000
_cell.length_b   1.000
_cell.length_c   1.000
_cell.angle_alpha   90.00
_cell.angle_beta   90.00
_cell.angle_gamma   90.00
#
_symmetry.space_group_name_H-M   'P 1'
#
loop_
_entity.id
_entity.type
_entity.pdbx_description
1 polymer ?
#
loop_
_entity_poly.entity_id
_entity_poly.type
_entity_poly.pdbx_seq_one_letter_code
_entity_poly.pdbx_strand_id
1 'polypeptide(L)'
;MLSLEPNRLVYLKPAGIEETWLTSASRLQGSLGRIVDYRPLDTRLIEELNQLQANEQLIIIGTFETQPELAELKLPIASKENQFLDDDGTPLPPDTGVLMLTTSLDSQVPVLVASGNSAEGVAKAVQFLVQNQDESIGTGQAILVNELTELPSPEARDWPAYLPTEDRFQLQDLNTFNQQTFQDITVWGSQAPALEFDFHALPDDQFLPGSNIRLNYSYGPQINPLTSQVEVKIDGVAIGGERLRSEDGGMRESIQLDLPPDLIRPHSKMQVNFRLDPRERRSCSRVTDQQLWGTIHADTQFELARQVSAWLPDLKLLQYGFPFAAPQDLSQTAIAIPDEPTNNALLLMLEISERLGRLSKAESVKLDVYRASQVTDPIKEKQHLIAIGTQQNFPIPEAFEEKGFQLGQAFSRQWQDTQIQTLPDDEGIIKQISSPWNNERVLLALSSQKPTGLDHVRHLFDQDPLFYQLEGDTVLISTSESSSVPQDTDAYTLTSLKQAAQEHTSLEKSPRQLIMRLQRNWLFVAAGTIIAALVFYGIAQQLLKRLSPDT
;
A
#
# COMPACT_ATOMS: atom_id res chain seq x y z
N MET A 1 -8.12 0.79 -29.22
CA MET A 1 -9.41 0.39 -28.62
C MET A 1 -9.08 -0.08 -27.22
N LEU A 2 -9.54 0.62 -26.19
CA LEU A 2 -9.45 0.13 -24.81
C LEU A 2 -10.49 -0.98 -24.69
N SER A 3 -10.04 -2.23 -24.53
CA SER A 3 -10.93 -3.34 -24.21
C SER A 3 -11.63 -3.04 -22.88
N LEU A 4 -12.94 -3.24 -22.82
CA LEU A 4 -13.73 -3.15 -21.58
C LEU A 4 -13.62 -4.44 -20.75
N GLU A 5 -13.04 -5.50 -21.31
CA GLU A 5 -12.83 -6.76 -20.59
C GLU A 5 -11.53 -6.71 -19.78
N PRO A 6 -11.52 -7.26 -18.55
CA PRO A 6 -10.31 -7.36 -17.74
C PRO A 6 -9.23 -8.17 -18.47
N ASN A 7 -7.96 -7.87 -18.21
CA ASN A 7 -6.87 -8.71 -18.68
C ASN A 7 -6.97 -10.07 -17.96
N ARG A 8 -6.96 -11.17 -18.71
CA ARG A 8 -7.14 -12.51 -18.16
C ARG A 8 -5.80 -13.23 -18.10
N LEU A 9 -5.29 -13.36 -16.88
CA LEU A 9 -3.99 -13.94 -16.61
C LEU A 9 -4.16 -15.34 -16.01
N VAL A 10 -3.42 -16.29 -16.57
CA VAL A 10 -3.53 -17.69 -16.22
C VAL A 10 -2.16 -18.19 -15.81
N TYR A 11 -2.05 -18.78 -14.62
CA TYR A 11 -0.83 -19.46 -14.20
C TYR A 11 -0.98 -20.97 -14.40
N LEU A 12 0.03 -21.61 -14.98
CA LEU A 12 0.16 -23.06 -14.95
C LEU A 12 0.68 -23.49 -13.57
N LYS A 13 -0.13 -24.27 -12.87
CA LYS A 13 0.20 -24.83 -11.55
C LYS A 13 1.28 -25.90 -11.72
N PRO A 14 2.39 -25.83 -10.96
CA PRO A 14 3.47 -26.80 -11.09
C PRO A 14 3.07 -28.15 -10.50
N ALA A 15 3.76 -29.21 -10.93
CA ALA A 15 3.57 -30.57 -10.42
C ALA A 15 3.84 -30.70 -8.91
N GLY A 16 4.70 -29.82 -8.37
CA GLY A 16 4.96 -29.66 -6.94
C GLY A 16 4.93 -28.19 -6.53
N ILE A 17 4.18 -27.87 -5.47
CA ILE A 17 4.13 -26.50 -4.92
C ILE A 17 5.32 -26.30 -3.96
N GLU A 18 6.35 -25.61 -4.46
CA GLU A 18 7.56 -25.26 -3.72
C GLU A 18 7.61 -23.76 -3.38
N GLU A 19 8.40 -23.39 -2.37
CA GLU A 19 8.60 -21.99 -1.93
C GLU A 19 9.03 -21.07 -3.07
N THR A 20 9.87 -21.57 -3.97
CA THR A 20 10.34 -20.83 -5.14
C THR A 20 9.18 -20.43 -6.04
N TRP A 21 8.26 -21.35 -6.34
CA TRP A 21 7.09 -21.04 -7.18
C TRP A 21 6.14 -20.07 -6.45
N LEU A 22 5.85 -20.34 -5.17
CA LEU A 22 4.97 -19.50 -4.35
C LEU A 22 5.46 -18.05 -4.29
N THR A 23 6.74 -17.87 -3.98
CA THR A 23 7.38 -16.55 -3.89
C THR A 23 7.45 -15.88 -5.26
N SER A 24 7.88 -16.61 -6.29
CA SER A 24 8.01 -16.05 -7.64
C SER A 24 6.66 -15.64 -8.24
N ALA A 25 5.63 -16.48 -8.13
CA ALA A 25 4.30 -16.17 -8.62
C ALA A 25 3.70 -14.97 -7.89
N SER A 26 3.88 -14.88 -6.56
CA SER A 26 3.40 -13.76 -5.75
C SER A 26 4.13 -12.45 -6.07
N ARG A 27 5.46 -12.49 -6.23
CA ARG A 27 6.24 -11.31 -6.64
C ARG A 27 5.83 -10.81 -8.02
N LEU A 28 5.70 -11.72 -8.99
CA LEU A 28 5.27 -11.36 -10.35
C LEU A 28 3.85 -10.79 -10.35
N GLN A 29 2.91 -11.43 -9.64
CA GLN A 29 1.54 -10.95 -9.53
C GLN A 29 1.47 -9.57 -8.85
N GLY A 30 2.28 -9.34 -7.81
CA GLY A 30 2.40 -8.02 -7.20
C GLY A 30 2.98 -6.96 -8.14
N SER A 31 3.97 -7.31 -8.96
CA SER A 31 4.50 -6.41 -9.99
C SER A 31 3.44 -6.08 -11.05
N LEU A 32 2.69 -7.10 -11.51
CA LEU A 32 1.57 -6.91 -12.43
C LEU A 32 0.50 -5.99 -11.84
N GLY A 33 0.17 -6.14 -10.54
CA GLY A 33 -0.70 -5.24 -9.78
C GLY A 33 -0.25 -3.77 -9.84
N ARG A 34 1.06 -3.50 -9.77
CA ARG A 34 1.63 -2.14 -9.93
C ARG A 34 1.41 -1.58 -11.34
N ILE A 35 1.58 -2.43 -12.35
CA ILE A 35 1.49 -2.04 -13.78
C ILE A 35 0.03 -1.78 -14.20
N VAL A 36 -0.90 -2.61 -13.73
CA VAL A 36 -2.33 -2.47 -14.07
C VAL A 36 -2.99 -1.30 -13.35
N ASP A 37 -2.44 -0.89 -12.19
CA ASP A 37 -2.94 0.19 -11.35
C ASP A 37 -4.45 -0.03 -11.06
N TYR A 38 -5.36 0.82 -11.53
CA TYR A 38 -6.80 0.67 -11.31
C TYR A 38 -7.52 -0.31 -12.26
N ARG A 39 -6.81 -0.96 -13.21
CA ARG A 39 -7.44 -1.90 -14.14
C ARG A 39 -7.60 -3.29 -13.49
N PRO A 40 -8.77 -3.93 -13.57
CA PRO A 40 -8.98 -5.26 -13.02
C PRO A 40 -8.14 -6.30 -13.77
N LEU A 41 -7.61 -7.27 -13.01
CA LEU A 41 -6.86 -8.40 -13.49
C LEU A 41 -7.58 -9.68 -13.08
N ASP A 42 -8.12 -10.43 -14.05
CA ASP A 42 -8.80 -11.69 -13.78
C ASP A 42 -7.76 -12.81 -13.78
N THR A 43 -7.44 -13.33 -12.60
CA THR A 43 -6.38 -14.32 -12.40
C THR A 43 -6.96 -15.70 -12.11
N ARG A 44 -6.50 -16.72 -12.85
CA ARG A 44 -6.88 -18.12 -12.58
C ARG A 44 -5.72 -19.09 -12.69
N LEU A 45 -5.92 -20.29 -12.17
CA LEU A 45 -4.97 -21.41 -12.24
C LEU A 45 -5.47 -22.47 -13.22
N ILE A 46 -4.54 -23.07 -13.98
CA ILE A 46 -4.75 -24.29 -14.74
C ILE A 46 -3.76 -25.36 -14.32
N GLU A 47 -4.16 -26.62 -14.49
CA GLU A 47 -3.31 -27.79 -14.26
C GLU A 47 -2.76 -28.34 -15.58
N GLU A 48 -3.47 -28.11 -16.70
CA GLU A 48 -3.08 -28.61 -18.02
C GLU A 48 -3.27 -27.52 -19.08
N LEU A 49 -2.40 -27.50 -20.11
CA LEU A 49 -2.46 -26.52 -21.20
C LEU A 49 -3.78 -26.57 -22.00
N ASN A 50 -4.50 -27.70 -21.99
CA ASN A 50 -5.79 -27.84 -22.67
C ASN A 50 -6.93 -27.03 -22.02
N GLN A 51 -6.73 -26.55 -20.78
CA GLN A 51 -7.68 -25.70 -20.06
C GLN A 51 -7.56 -24.23 -20.44
N LEU A 52 -6.59 -23.87 -21.28
CA LEU A 52 -6.32 -22.50 -21.73
C LEU A 52 -7.35 -22.03 -22.78
N GLN A 53 -7.85 -20.81 -22.63
CA GLN A 53 -8.83 -20.19 -23.52
C GLN A 53 -8.15 -19.15 -24.43
N ALA A 54 -8.76 -18.87 -25.59
CA ALA A 54 -8.13 -18.07 -26.66
C ALA A 54 -7.88 -16.58 -26.34
N ASN A 55 -8.52 -16.02 -25.31
CA ASN A 55 -8.39 -14.61 -24.92
C ASN A 55 -7.57 -14.40 -23.63
N GLU A 56 -6.82 -15.41 -23.22
CA GLU A 56 -6.03 -15.38 -22.00
C GLU A 56 -4.56 -15.12 -22.29
N GLN A 57 -3.78 -14.85 -21.24
CA GLN A 57 -2.33 -14.80 -21.27
C GLN A 57 -1.80 -15.82 -20.26
N LEU A 58 -0.94 -16.73 -20.72
CA LEU A 58 -0.40 -17.80 -19.88
C LEU A 58 0.94 -17.38 -19.28
N ILE A 59 1.10 -17.64 -17.99
CA ILE A 59 2.36 -17.56 -17.25
C ILE A 59 2.77 -18.96 -16.82
N ILE A 60 4.01 -19.33 -17.14
CA ILE A 60 4.65 -20.54 -16.65
C ILE A 60 5.88 -20.14 -15.85
N ILE A 61 5.91 -20.54 -14.58
CA ILE A 61 7.04 -20.35 -13.68
C ILE A 61 7.51 -21.72 -13.22
N GLY A 62 8.78 -22.04 -13.39
CA GLY A 62 9.34 -23.32 -12.93
C GLY A 62 10.41 -23.88 -13.85
N THR A 63 10.99 -25.00 -13.45
CA THR A 63 11.97 -25.78 -14.23
C THR A 63 11.24 -26.85 -15.04
N PHE A 64 11.93 -27.58 -15.92
CA PHE A 64 11.33 -28.74 -16.59
C PHE A 64 10.91 -29.87 -15.63
N GLU A 65 11.44 -29.92 -14.41
CA GLU A 65 11.04 -30.88 -13.39
C GLU A 65 9.69 -30.51 -12.78
N THR A 66 9.47 -29.22 -12.49
CA THR A 66 8.23 -28.74 -11.88
C THR A 66 7.15 -28.38 -12.91
N GLN A 67 7.52 -28.15 -14.17
CA GLN A 67 6.63 -27.78 -15.28
C GLN A 67 6.98 -28.60 -16.54
N PRO A 68 6.60 -29.89 -16.60
CA PRO A 68 6.89 -30.76 -17.74
C PRO A 68 6.28 -30.26 -19.07
N GLU A 69 5.19 -29.49 -19.02
CA GLU A 69 4.49 -28.89 -20.15
C GLU A 69 5.39 -27.93 -20.96
N LEU A 70 6.50 -27.47 -20.38
CA LEU A 70 7.53 -26.71 -21.12
C LEU A 70 8.04 -27.47 -22.35
N ALA A 71 8.09 -28.81 -22.30
CA ALA A 71 8.52 -29.64 -23.43
C ALA A 71 7.52 -29.65 -24.59
N GLU A 72 6.26 -29.30 -24.34
CA GLU A 72 5.21 -29.19 -25.35
C GLU A 72 5.24 -27.83 -26.06
N LEU A 73 5.95 -26.84 -25.53
CA LEU A 73 6.02 -25.50 -26.11
C LEU A 73 7.14 -25.37 -27.12
N LYS A 74 6.92 -24.53 -28.14
CA LYS A 74 7.97 -24.09 -29.04
C LYS A 74 8.80 -22.99 -28.37
N LEU A 75 9.81 -23.39 -27.60
CA LEU A 75 10.66 -22.46 -26.85
C LEU A 75 11.71 -21.79 -27.76
N PRO A 76 12.00 -20.48 -27.59
CA PRO A 76 13.06 -19.80 -28.33
C PRO A 76 14.48 -20.27 -27.99
N ILE A 77 14.69 -20.79 -26.77
CA ILE A 77 15.97 -21.32 -26.30
C ILE A 77 16.00 -22.83 -26.47
N ALA A 78 17.14 -23.34 -26.95
CA ALA A 78 17.34 -24.78 -27.11
C ALA A 78 17.29 -25.49 -25.74
N SER A 79 16.62 -26.65 -25.72
CA SER A 79 16.60 -27.52 -24.56
C SER A 79 16.89 -28.96 -24.98
N LYS A 80 17.57 -29.70 -24.10
CA LYS A 80 17.85 -31.13 -24.26
C LYS A 80 17.87 -31.77 -22.88
N GLU A 81 17.33 -32.97 -22.76
CA GLU A 81 17.32 -33.73 -21.49
C GLU A 81 16.78 -32.89 -20.31
N ASN A 82 15.72 -32.11 -20.55
CA ASN A 82 15.08 -31.23 -19.56
C ASN A 82 15.99 -30.12 -19.00
N GLN A 83 16.99 -29.69 -19.77
CA GLN A 83 17.86 -28.56 -19.43
C GLN A 83 17.91 -27.57 -20.59
N PHE A 84 17.93 -26.29 -20.25
CA PHE A 84 18.22 -25.21 -21.18
C PHE A 84 19.70 -25.18 -21.50
N LEU A 85 20.02 -24.94 -22.77
CA LEU A 85 21.38 -24.91 -23.30
C LEU A 85 21.74 -23.50 -23.77
N ASP A 86 23.03 -23.19 -23.75
CA ASP A 86 23.60 -22.05 -24.47
C ASP A 86 23.73 -22.33 -25.98
N ASP A 87 24.22 -21.33 -26.72
CA ASP A 87 24.43 -21.41 -28.18
C ASP A 87 25.46 -22.49 -28.58
N ASP A 88 26.35 -22.88 -27.66
CA ASP A 88 27.36 -23.92 -27.86
C ASP A 88 26.83 -25.34 -27.52
N GLY A 89 25.59 -25.45 -27.03
CA GLY A 89 24.95 -26.70 -26.65
C GLY A 89 25.33 -27.20 -25.25
N THR A 90 25.92 -26.34 -24.42
CA THR A 90 26.25 -26.63 -23.02
C THR A 90 25.08 -26.24 -22.12
N PRO A 91 24.75 -27.03 -21.08
CA PRO A 91 23.73 -26.65 -20.11
C PRO A 91 24.04 -25.30 -19.46
N LEU A 92 23.03 -24.42 -19.41
CA LEU A 92 23.14 -23.15 -18.71
C LEU A 92 23.47 -23.37 -17.22
N PRO A 93 24.27 -22.50 -16.60
CA PRO A 93 24.57 -22.57 -15.17
C PRO A 93 23.29 -22.65 -14.32
N PRO A 94 23.31 -23.36 -13.16
CA PRO A 94 22.12 -23.51 -12.32
C PRO A 94 21.51 -22.18 -11.87
N ASP A 95 22.34 -21.16 -11.66
CA ASP A 95 21.93 -19.83 -11.21
C ASP A 95 21.48 -18.92 -12.37
N THR A 96 21.56 -19.35 -13.63
CA THR A 96 21.13 -18.54 -14.77
C THR A 96 19.61 -18.57 -14.91
N GLY A 97 18.99 -17.39 -14.88
CA GLY A 97 17.58 -17.21 -15.14
C GLY A 97 17.27 -17.17 -16.64
N VAL A 98 16.13 -17.74 -17.02
CA VAL A 98 15.67 -17.77 -18.41
C VAL A 98 14.27 -17.15 -18.50
N LEU A 99 14.15 -16.09 -19.30
CA LEU A 99 12.86 -15.48 -19.64
C LEU A 99 12.58 -15.66 -21.11
N MET A 100 11.36 -16.07 -21.46
CA MET A 100 10.97 -16.27 -22.85
C MET A 100 9.53 -15.81 -23.08
N LEU A 101 9.29 -15.23 -24.26
CA LEU A 101 7.97 -14.99 -24.80
C LEU A 101 7.75 -15.97 -25.95
N THR A 102 6.68 -16.76 -25.86
CA THR A 102 6.28 -17.72 -26.91
C THR A 102 4.75 -17.72 -27.05
N THR A 103 4.23 -18.68 -27.82
CA THR A 103 2.80 -18.89 -28.00
C THR A 103 2.44 -20.35 -27.76
N SER A 104 1.24 -20.61 -27.25
CA SER A 104 0.71 -21.99 -27.20
C SER A 104 0.56 -22.57 -28.62
N LEU A 105 0.78 -23.89 -28.76
CA LEU A 105 0.79 -24.56 -30.07
C LEU A 105 -0.57 -24.48 -30.79
N ASP A 106 -1.68 -24.58 -30.05
CA ASP A 106 -3.01 -24.73 -30.63
C ASP A 106 -3.82 -23.42 -30.67
N SER A 107 -3.54 -22.47 -29.78
CA SER A 107 -4.43 -21.32 -29.53
C SER A 107 -3.78 -19.96 -29.83
N GLN A 108 -2.50 -19.93 -30.26
CA GLN A 108 -1.69 -18.71 -30.41
C GLN A 108 -1.75 -17.76 -29.20
N VAL A 109 -2.02 -18.31 -28.01
CA VAL A 109 -2.11 -17.55 -26.78
C VAL A 109 -0.69 -17.12 -26.37
N PRO A 110 -0.44 -15.84 -26.06
CA PRO A 110 0.85 -15.40 -25.54
C PRO A 110 1.21 -16.14 -24.26
N VAL A 111 2.44 -16.65 -24.20
CA VAL A 111 3.00 -17.35 -23.04
C VAL A 111 4.25 -16.61 -22.57
N LEU A 112 4.24 -16.15 -21.33
CA LEU A 112 5.43 -15.72 -20.62
C LEU A 112 5.98 -16.91 -19.83
N VAL A 113 7.23 -17.27 -20.10
CA VAL A 113 7.93 -18.34 -19.39
C VAL A 113 9.06 -17.72 -18.57
N ALA A 114 9.04 -17.94 -17.26
CA ALA A 114 10.14 -17.64 -16.36
C ALA A 114 10.68 -18.94 -15.77
N SER A 115 11.90 -19.29 -16.17
CA SER A 115 12.45 -20.63 -15.98
C SER A 115 13.95 -20.59 -15.67
N GLY A 116 14.56 -21.77 -15.58
CA GLY A 116 15.98 -21.97 -15.30
C GLY A 116 16.30 -23.45 -15.15
N ASN A 117 17.60 -23.77 -15.07
CA ASN A 117 18.05 -25.13 -14.78
C ASN A 117 18.02 -25.48 -13.27
N SER A 118 17.65 -24.53 -12.42
CA SER A 118 17.41 -24.75 -10.99
C SER A 118 16.38 -23.75 -10.44
N ALA A 119 15.90 -24.00 -9.22
CA ALA A 119 15.03 -23.08 -8.48
C ALA A 119 15.65 -21.67 -8.31
N GLU A 120 16.98 -21.58 -8.16
CA GLU A 120 17.69 -20.30 -8.07
C GLU A 120 17.60 -19.51 -9.38
N GLY A 121 17.79 -20.19 -10.52
CA GLY A 121 17.62 -19.58 -11.84
C GLY A 121 16.20 -19.07 -12.09
N VAL A 122 15.18 -19.86 -11.70
CA VAL A 122 13.77 -19.44 -11.78
C VAL A 122 13.52 -18.17 -10.95
N ALA A 123 13.98 -18.15 -9.71
CA ALA A 123 13.85 -16.99 -8.84
C ALA A 123 14.55 -15.76 -9.42
N LYS A 124 15.77 -15.92 -9.97
CA LYS A 124 16.53 -14.83 -10.62
C LYS A 124 15.81 -14.30 -11.86
N ALA A 125 15.24 -15.18 -12.68
CA ALA A 125 14.45 -14.79 -13.87
C ALA A 125 13.24 -13.93 -13.48
N VAL A 126 12.49 -14.34 -12.45
CA VAL A 126 11.34 -13.57 -11.98
C VAL A 126 11.77 -12.28 -11.29
N GLN A 127 12.86 -12.31 -10.52
CA GLN A 127 13.39 -11.12 -9.88
C GLN A 127 13.75 -10.03 -10.91
N PHE A 128 14.26 -10.41 -12.09
CA PHE A 128 14.49 -9.47 -13.20
C PHE A 128 13.19 -8.80 -13.69
N LEU A 129 12.08 -9.55 -13.80
CA LEU A 129 10.78 -9.02 -14.25
C LEU A 129 10.10 -8.09 -13.23
N VAL A 130 10.46 -8.18 -11.96
CA VAL A 130 9.81 -7.38 -10.90
C VAL A 130 10.66 -6.19 -10.47
N GLN A 131 11.82 -5.96 -11.12
CA GLN A 131 12.68 -4.79 -10.92
C GLN A 131 12.58 -3.85 -12.11
N ASN A 132 11.99 -2.67 -11.90
CA ASN A 132 11.70 -1.71 -12.98
C ASN A 132 12.95 -1.34 -13.80
N GLN A 133 14.11 -1.18 -13.14
CA GLN A 133 15.36 -0.82 -13.80
C GLN A 133 15.80 -1.91 -14.79
N ASP A 134 15.74 -3.17 -14.38
CA ASP A 134 16.22 -4.30 -15.18
C ASP A 134 15.20 -4.71 -16.25
N GLU A 135 13.91 -4.73 -15.91
CA GLU A 135 12.85 -5.00 -16.89
C GLU A 135 12.91 -4.01 -18.07
N SER A 136 13.21 -2.74 -17.79
CA SER A 136 13.25 -1.68 -18.83
C SER A 136 14.32 -1.88 -19.91
N ILE A 137 15.35 -2.69 -19.64
CA ILE A 137 16.40 -3.04 -20.60
C ILE A 137 16.18 -4.41 -21.26
N GLY A 138 15.18 -5.17 -20.82
CA GLY A 138 14.80 -6.45 -21.38
C GLY A 138 14.20 -6.30 -22.77
N THR A 139 14.93 -6.74 -23.80
CA THR A 139 14.46 -6.69 -25.20
C THR A 139 14.64 -8.03 -25.91
N GLY A 140 13.67 -8.39 -26.75
CA GLY A 140 13.70 -9.62 -27.54
C GLY A 140 12.67 -10.67 -27.09
N GLN A 141 12.72 -11.85 -27.72
CA GLN A 141 11.85 -12.98 -27.41
C GLN A 141 12.40 -13.89 -26.29
N ALA A 142 13.69 -13.76 -25.96
CA ALA A 142 14.34 -14.51 -24.90
C ALA A 142 15.44 -13.68 -24.23
N ILE A 143 15.59 -13.83 -22.91
CA ILE A 143 16.57 -13.13 -22.09
C ILE A 143 17.22 -14.16 -21.16
N LEU A 144 18.56 -14.14 -21.10
CA LEU A 144 19.35 -14.88 -20.12
C LEU A 144 19.80 -13.92 -19.01
N VAL A 145 19.40 -14.20 -17.78
CA VAL A 145 19.71 -13.39 -16.60
C VAL A 145 20.85 -14.08 -15.84
N ASN A 146 22.08 -13.72 -16.20
CA ASN A 146 23.29 -14.30 -15.59
C ASN A 146 23.59 -13.61 -14.24
N GLU A 147 23.60 -12.28 -14.25
CA GLU A 147 23.86 -11.45 -13.07
C GLU A 147 22.67 -10.52 -12.84
N LEU A 148 22.24 -10.42 -11.59
CA LEU A 148 21.18 -9.52 -11.16
C LEU A 148 21.56 -8.94 -9.80
N THR A 149 21.57 -7.63 -9.70
CA THR A 149 21.79 -6.94 -8.42
C THR A 149 20.43 -6.60 -7.83
N GLU A 150 20.13 -7.13 -6.64
CA GLU A 150 18.91 -6.76 -5.95
C GLU A 150 18.97 -5.31 -5.46
N LEU A 151 17.92 -4.55 -5.74
CA LEU A 151 17.79 -3.18 -5.23
C LEU A 151 17.70 -3.19 -3.70
N PRO A 152 18.32 -2.25 -2.97
CA PRO A 152 18.15 -2.15 -1.53
C PRO A 152 16.69 -1.87 -1.18
N SER A 153 16.23 -2.40 -0.04
CA SER A 153 14.88 -2.11 0.44
C SER A 153 14.79 -0.67 0.94
N PRO A 154 13.73 0.08 0.56
CA PRO A 154 13.56 1.45 1.02
C PRO A 154 13.17 1.49 2.50
N GLU A 155 13.24 2.68 3.09
CA GLU A 155 12.79 2.89 4.47
C GLU A 155 11.27 2.66 4.60
N ALA A 156 10.80 2.25 5.78
CA ALA A 156 9.39 1.87 5.98
C ALA A 156 8.38 2.97 5.62
N ARG A 157 8.77 4.24 5.77
CA ARG A 157 7.97 5.45 5.48
C ARG A 157 8.36 6.15 4.18
N ASP A 158 9.20 5.54 3.35
CA ASP A 158 9.49 6.04 2.00
C ASP A 158 8.36 5.63 1.04
N TRP A 159 7.36 6.51 0.93
CA TRP A 159 6.15 6.29 0.13
C TRP A 159 6.05 7.40 -0.93
N PRO A 160 6.56 7.18 -2.17
CA PRO A 160 6.75 8.25 -3.16
C PRO A 160 5.48 9.00 -3.60
N ALA A 161 4.30 8.41 -3.45
CA ALA A 161 3.01 9.01 -3.81
C ALA A 161 2.30 9.70 -2.61
N TYR A 162 3.01 9.84 -1.49
CA TYR A 162 2.51 10.36 -0.23
C TYR A 162 3.29 11.61 0.21
N LEU A 163 2.80 12.28 1.25
CA LEU A 163 3.46 13.44 1.81
C LEU A 163 4.89 13.09 2.27
N PRO A 164 5.87 13.99 2.06
CA PRO A 164 7.24 13.80 2.55
C PRO A 164 7.26 13.48 4.05
N THR A 165 8.33 12.84 4.54
CA THR A 165 8.45 12.53 5.98
C THR A 165 8.83 13.75 6.82
N GLU A 166 9.38 14.79 6.19
CA GLU A 166 9.68 16.07 6.79
C GLU A 166 8.41 16.85 7.10
N ASP A 167 8.35 17.47 8.28
CA ASP A 167 7.23 18.32 8.69
C ASP A 167 7.15 19.64 7.91
N ARG A 168 8.18 19.97 7.12
CA ARG A 168 8.27 21.21 6.34
C ARG A 168 8.72 20.91 4.92
N PHE A 169 7.88 21.24 3.96
CA PHE A 169 8.14 21.04 2.53
C PHE A 169 7.40 22.10 1.70
N GLN A 170 7.70 22.14 0.41
CA GLN A 170 7.06 23.02 -0.56
C GLN A 170 6.20 22.22 -1.55
N LEU A 171 5.32 22.90 -2.27
CA LEU A 171 4.51 22.26 -3.31
C LEU A 171 5.37 21.56 -4.37
N GLN A 172 6.50 22.15 -4.76
CA GLN A 172 7.49 21.51 -5.64
C GLN A 172 8.03 20.18 -5.12
N ASP A 173 8.04 19.95 -3.81
CA ASP A 173 8.56 18.70 -3.23
C ASP A 173 7.53 17.55 -3.34
N LEU A 174 6.31 17.83 -3.78
CA LEU A 174 5.30 16.82 -4.07
C LEU A 174 5.43 16.30 -5.51
N ASN A 175 5.04 15.05 -5.72
CA ASN A 175 4.95 14.45 -7.04
C ASN A 175 3.58 14.75 -7.66
N THR A 176 3.58 15.19 -8.91
CA THR A 176 2.37 15.21 -9.75
C THR A 176 1.95 13.77 -10.11
N PHE A 177 0.74 13.61 -10.63
CA PHE A 177 0.25 12.31 -11.15
C PHE A 177 1.21 11.64 -12.14
N ASN A 178 2.01 12.41 -12.89
CA ASN A 178 2.99 11.92 -13.84
C ASN A 178 4.42 11.78 -13.25
N GLN A 179 4.56 11.75 -11.92
CA GLN A 179 5.84 11.67 -11.20
C GLN A 179 6.82 12.81 -11.54
N GLN A 180 6.28 13.99 -11.84
CA GLN A 180 7.07 15.21 -12.06
C GLN A 180 6.91 16.15 -10.87
N THR A 181 7.98 16.89 -10.54
CA THR A 181 7.97 18.00 -9.58
C THR A 181 6.94 19.06 -9.98
N PHE A 182 6.18 19.59 -9.02
CA PHE A 182 5.29 20.73 -9.28
C PHE A 182 6.09 21.97 -9.73
N GLN A 183 5.56 22.64 -10.74
CA GLN A 183 6.01 23.97 -11.18
C GLN A 183 4.89 24.99 -10.96
N ASP A 184 5.14 26.25 -11.28
CA ASP A 184 4.08 27.27 -11.23
C ASP A 184 2.93 26.89 -12.17
N ILE A 185 1.72 26.74 -11.64
CA ILE A 185 0.54 26.36 -12.42
C ILE A 185 -0.37 27.57 -12.54
N THR A 186 -0.72 27.92 -13.79
CA THR A 186 -1.65 29.03 -14.09
C THR A 186 -2.96 28.51 -14.65
N VAL A 187 -4.07 28.97 -14.08
CA VAL A 187 -5.42 28.79 -14.60
C VAL A 187 -5.93 30.08 -15.24
N TRP A 188 -6.84 29.93 -16.20
CA TRP A 188 -7.36 31.03 -16.99
C TRP A 188 -8.89 31.00 -17.02
N GLY A 189 -9.49 32.19 -17.17
CA GLY A 189 -10.94 32.34 -17.31
C GLY A 189 -11.69 32.50 -16.00
N SER A 190 -12.94 32.94 -16.12
CA SER A 190 -13.83 33.11 -14.97
C SER A 190 -14.31 31.79 -14.38
N GLN A 191 -14.33 30.75 -15.21
CA GLN A 191 -14.71 29.37 -14.88
C GLN A 191 -13.47 28.46 -14.82
N ALA A 192 -12.34 29.00 -14.36
CA ALA A 192 -11.10 28.26 -14.16
C ALA A 192 -11.36 26.97 -13.35
N PRO A 193 -10.84 25.82 -13.79
CA PRO A 193 -10.94 24.60 -12.99
C PRO A 193 -10.15 24.76 -11.69
N ALA A 194 -10.55 23.99 -10.67
CA ALA A 194 -9.77 23.83 -9.46
C ALA A 194 -8.37 23.31 -9.81
N LEU A 195 -7.34 23.90 -9.20
CA LEU A 195 -6.01 23.30 -9.18
C LEU A 195 -6.01 22.22 -8.10
N GLU A 196 -6.03 20.97 -8.53
CA GLU A 196 -6.06 19.79 -7.67
C GLU A 196 -4.69 19.12 -7.65
N PHE A 197 -4.24 18.73 -6.46
CA PHE A 197 -3.04 17.90 -6.27
C PHE A 197 -3.25 16.90 -5.14
N ASP A 198 -2.56 15.77 -5.27
CA ASP A 198 -2.60 14.69 -4.29
C ASP A 198 -1.92 15.14 -2.99
N PHE A 199 -2.59 14.94 -1.86
CA PHE A 199 -2.16 15.36 -0.53
C PHE A 199 -2.30 14.19 0.46
N HIS A 200 -1.81 13.03 0.04
CA HIS A 200 -1.97 11.75 0.73
C HIS A 200 -1.06 11.66 1.95
N ALA A 201 -1.64 11.72 3.15
CA ALA A 201 -0.89 11.46 4.38
C ALA A 201 -0.44 10.00 4.49
N LEU A 202 0.71 9.75 5.13
CA LEU A 202 1.09 8.37 5.42
C LEU A 202 0.03 7.72 6.34
N PRO A 203 -0.25 6.42 6.20
CA PRO A 203 -1.27 5.75 7.03
C PRO A 203 -1.00 5.78 8.53
N ASP A 204 0.25 6.05 8.94
CA ASP A 204 0.68 6.22 10.32
C ASP A 204 0.91 7.69 10.74
N ASP A 205 0.48 8.66 9.92
CA ASP A 205 0.50 10.08 10.29
C ASP A 205 -0.69 10.42 11.19
N GLN A 206 -0.39 10.81 12.43
CA GLN A 206 -1.36 11.43 13.32
C GLN A 206 -1.14 12.95 13.36
N PHE A 207 -2.04 13.71 12.73
CA PHE A 207 -2.01 15.16 12.74
C PHE A 207 -2.45 15.76 14.08
N LEU A 208 -1.75 16.81 14.49
CA LEU A 208 -2.00 17.62 15.67
C LEU A 208 -2.44 19.03 15.23
N PRO A 209 -3.15 19.78 16.10
CA PRO A 209 -3.42 21.18 15.85
C PRO A 209 -2.12 21.98 15.63
N GLY A 210 -2.14 22.90 14.66
CA GLY A 210 -1.01 23.78 14.33
C GLY A 210 -0.42 23.57 12.94
N SER A 211 -0.88 22.55 12.20
CA SER A 211 -0.55 22.39 10.78
C SER A 211 -1.07 23.59 9.98
N ASN A 212 -0.29 24.10 9.03
CA ASN A 212 -0.67 25.22 8.18
C ASN A 212 -0.07 25.14 6.78
N ILE A 213 -0.72 25.82 5.84
CA ILE A 213 -0.24 26.09 4.49
C ILE A 213 -0.01 27.59 4.34
N ARG A 214 1.13 27.98 3.80
CA ARG A 214 1.38 29.33 3.26
C ARG A 214 1.28 29.27 1.75
N LEU A 215 0.08 29.56 1.23
CA LEU A 215 -0.21 29.57 -0.20
C LEU A 215 0.40 30.83 -0.82
N ASN A 216 1.33 30.64 -1.76
CA ASN A 216 1.89 31.72 -2.56
C ASN A 216 1.20 31.76 -3.92
N TYR A 217 0.64 32.90 -4.29
CA TYR A 217 -0.15 33.03 -5.51
C TYR A 217 0.02 34.37 -6.21
N SER A 218 -0.31 34.40 -7.51
CA SER A 218 -0.44 35.62 -8.31
C SER A 218 -1.76 35.61 -9.05
N TYR A 219 -2.24 36.78 -9.47
CA TYR A 219 -3.46 36.88 -10.28
C TYR A 219 -3.42 38.10 -11.20
N GLY A 220 -4.11 37.96 -12.33
CA GLY A 220 -4.14 38.95 -13.40
C GLY A 220 -4.99 40.19 -13.10
N PRO A 221 -4.77 41.28 -13.87
CA PRO A 221 -5.60 42.47 -13.82
C PRO A 221 -7.03 42.21 -14.34
N GLN A 222 -7.89 43.23 -14.24
CA GLN A 222 -9.28 43.23 -14.73
C GLN A 222 -10.23 42.30 -13.97
N ILE A 223 -9.85 41.86 -12.76
CA ILE A 223 -10.74 41.17 -11.83
C ILE A 223 -11.63 42.17 -11.08
N ASN A 224 -12.75 41.71 -10.52
CA ASN A 224 -13.59 42.44 -9.58
C ASN A 224 -13.20 42.07 -8.13
N PRO A 225 -12.52 42.94 -7.36
CA PRO A 225 -12.07 42.62 -6.00
C PRO A 225 -13.18 42.28 -5.00
N LEU A 226 -14.42 42.66 -5.29
CA LEU A 226 -15.56 42.41 -4.41
C LEU A 226 -16.07 40.97 -4.49
N THR A 227 -15.85 40.30 -5.62
CA THR A 227 -16.40 38.96 -5.89
C THR A 227 -15.34 37.94 -6.32
N SER A 228 -14.12 38.38 -6.62
CA SER A 228 -12.99 37.50 -6.89
C SER A 228 -12.25 37.08 -5.62
N GLN A 229 -11.90 35.80 -5.53
CA GLN A 229 -11.19 35.23 -4.38
C GLN A 229 -10.32 34.04 -4.78
N VAL A 230 -9.32 33.75 -3.94
CA VAL A 230 -8.64 32.46 -3.90
C VAL A 230 -9.16 31.67 -2.70
N GLU A 231 -9.47 30.39 -2.89
CA GLU A 231 -10.04 29.51 -1.87
C GLU A 231 -9.29 28.17 -1.87
N VAL A 232 -8.98 27.64 -0.69
CA VAL A 232 -8.34 26.32 -0.53
C VAL A 232 -9.35 25.35 0.08
N LYS A 233 -9.36 24.12 -0.44
CA LYS A 233 -10.18 23.01 0.04
C LYS A 233 -9.35 21.75 0.21
N ILE A 234 -9.80 20.88 1.11
CA ILE A 234 -9.33 19.49 1.24
C ILE A 234 -10.55 18.60 1.10
N ASP A 235 -10.53 17.65 0.16
CA ASP A 235 -11.64 16.72 -0.09
C ASP A 235 -13.00 17.43 -0.26
N GLY A 236 -12.98 18.58 -0.94
CA GLY A 236 -14.16 19.42 -1.17
C GLY A 236 -14.58 20.32 0.00
N VAL A 237 -13.99 20.17 1.19
CA VAL A 237 -14.24 21.01 2.36
C VAL A 237 -13.38 22.27 2.31
N ALA A 238 -14.00 23.44 2.29
CA ALA A 238 -13.29 24.71 2.31
C ALA A 238 -12.62 24.95 3.68
N ILE A 239 -11.29 25.11 3.67
CA ILE A 239 -10.50 25.39 4.88
C ILE A 239 -10.24 26.90 5.05
N GLY A 240 -10.31 27.67 3.97
CA GLY A 240 -10.16 29.11 4.00
C GLY A 240 -9.86 29.72 2.64
N GLY A 241 -9.60 31.02 2.63
CA GLY A 241 -9.32 31.78 1.41
C GLY A 241 -9.33 33.28 1.67
N GLU A 242 -9.05 34.04 0.62
CA GLU A 242 -9.00 35.50 0.67
C GLU A 242 -9.50 36.13 -0.62
N ARG A 243 -10.10 37.31 -0.51
CA ARG A 243 -10.49 38.14 -1.65
C ARG A 243 -9.26 38.69 -2.35
N LEU A 244 -9.28 38.66 -3.68
CA LEU A 244 -8.25 39.29 -4.50
C LEU A 244 -8.43 40.82 -4.40
N ARG A 245 -7.43 41.53 -3.86
CA ARG A 245 -7.62 42.90 -3.35
C ARG A 245 -7.51 44.02 -4.39
N SER A 246 -6.88 43.76 -5.54
CA SER A 246 -6.52 44.78 -6.53
C SER A 246 -7.13 44.49 -7.91
N GLU A 247 -7.71 45.50 -8.56
CA GLU A 247 -8.17 45.38 -9.95
C GLU A 247 -7.02 45.35 -10.97
N ASP A 248 -5.81 45.74 -10.56
CA ASP A 248 -4.59 45.73 -11.39
C ASP A 248 -3.84 44.40 -11.32
N GLY A 249 -4.37 43.43 -10.57
CA GLY A 249 -3.70 42.16 -10.29
C GLY A 249 -2.81 42.22 -9.05
N GLY A 250 -2.25 41.06 -8.69
CA GLY A 250 -1.32 40.90 -7.57
C GLY A 250 -0.23 39.91 -7.93
N MET A 251 1.00 40.23 -7.54
CA MET A 251 2.18 39.42 -7.85
C MET A 251 2.77 38.88 -6.55
N ARG A 252 2.87 37.56 -6.45
CA ARG A 252 3.46 36.84 -5.31
C ARG A 252 2.85 37.23 -3.97
N GLU A 253 1.53 37.33 -3.95
CA GLU A 253 0.75 37.45 -2.73
C GLU A 253 0.83 36.16 -1.92
N SER A 254 0.56 36.25 -0.61
CA SER A 254 0.63 35.09 0.28
C SER A 254 -0.47 35.12 1.33
N ILE A 255 -1.07 33.95 1.56
CA ILE A 255 -2.04 33.73 2.64
C ILE A 255 -1.64 32.49 3.44
N GLN A 256 -1.68 32.61 4.76
CA GLN A 256 -1.51 31.47 5.66
C GLN A 256 -2.88 30.96 6.12
N LEU A 257 -3.10 29.65 5.97
CA LEU A 257 -4.33 28.97 6.37
C LEU A 257 -3.99 27.78 7.27
N ASP A 258 -4.79 27.58 8.31
CA ASP A 258 -4.66 26.39 9.16
C ASP A 258 -5.18 25.16 8.42
N LEU A 259 -4.48 24.04 8.56
CA LEU A 259 -4.88 22.74 8.03
C LEU A 259 -5.53 21.92 9.16
N PRO A 260 -6.86 21.68 9.13
CA PRO A 260 -7.54 20.92 10.17
C PRO A 260 -7.06 19.47 10.22
N PRO A 261 -6.64 18.94 11.38
CA PRO A 261 -6.11 17.58 11.50
C PRO A 261 -7.03 16.49 10.97
N ASP A 262 -8.35 16.61 11.18
CA ASP A 262 -9.35 15.58 10.84
C ASP A 262 -9.66 15.50 9.33
N LEU A 263 -9.16 16.47 8.54
CA LEU A 263 -9.36 16.53 7.10
C LEU A 263 -8.20 15.92 6.31
N ILE A 264 -7.01 15.76 6.90
CA ILE A 264 -5.85 15.20 6.21
C ILE A 264 -5.86 13.68 6.37
N ARG A 265 -5.99 12.96 5.26
CA ARG A 265 -6.12 11.50 5.21
C ARG A 265 -5.21 10.91 4.14
N PRO A 266 -4.99 9.58 4.16
CA PRO A 266 -4.17 8.92 3.14
C PRO A 266 -4.72 8.94 1.71
N HIS A 267 -5.95 9.43 1.49
CA HIS A 267 -6.55 9.65 0.18
C HIS A 267 -6.92 11.12 -0.07
N SER A 268 -6.43 12.04 0.76
CA SER A 268 -6.85 13.43 0.67
C SER A 268 -6.31 14.12 -0.57
N LYS A 269 -7.15 14.95 -1.16
CA LYS A 269 -6.80 15.85 -2.26
C LYS A 269 -6.94 17.29 -1.84
N MET A 270 -5.95 18.10 -2.18
CA MET A 270 -6.01 19.54 -1.96
C MET A 270 -6.43 20.23 -3.26
N GLN A 271 -7.35 21.19 -3.13
CA GLN A 271 -7.86 21.98 -4.24
C GLN A 271 -7.67 23.47 -3.94
N VAL A 272 -7.13 24.20 -4.91
CA VAL A 272 -7.03 25.66 -4.86
C VAL A 272 -7.85 26.24 -6.01
N ASN A 273 -8.84 27.05 -5.65
CA ASN A 273 -9.81 27.61 -6.56
C ASN A 273 -9.62 29.11 -6.69
N PHE A 274 -9.33 29.57 -7.91
CA PHE A 274 -9.45 30.97 -8.27
C PHE A 274 -10.86 31.23 -8.78
N ARG A 275 -11.70 31.89 -7.98
CA ARG A 275 -12.97 32.43 -8.44
C ARG A 275 -12.68 33.81 -9.00
N LEU A 276 -12.64 33.92 -10.33
CA LEU A 276 -12.24 35.14 -11.03
C LEU A 276 -13.45 35.77 -11.70
N ASP A 277 -13.93 36.87 -11.16
CA ASP A 277 -14.96 37.67 -11.79
C ASP A 277 -14.34 38.84 -12.55
N PRO A 278 -14.75 39.08 -13.81
CA PRO A 278 -14.28 40.25 -14.54
C PRO A 278 -14.88 41.53 -13.96
N ARG A 279 -14.09 42.61 -13.96
CA ARG A 279 -14.50 43.94 -13.52
C ARG A 279 -15.75 44.45 -14.25
N GLU A 280 -15.82 44.28 -15.57
CA GLU A 280 -16.97 44.67 -16.39
C GLU A 280 -17.76 43.45 -16.88
N ARG A 281 -18.93 43.19 -16.28
CA ARG A 281 -19.92 42.23 -16.82
C ARG A 281 -20.87 42.96 -17.78
N ARG A 282 -20.59 42.99 -19.08
CA ARG A 282 -21.51 43.54 -20.08
C ARG A 282 -22.67 42.58 -20.31
N SER A 283 -23.90 42.97 -19.97
CA SER A 283 -25.06 42.07 -19.89
C SER A 283 -25.53 41.44 -21.21
N CYS A 284 -24.90 41.75 -22.35
CA CYS A 284 -25.30 41.26 -23.67
C CYS A 284 -24.13 40.99 -24.65
N SER A 285 -22.86 41.02 -24.20
CA SER A 285 -21.70 40.67 -25.04
C SER A 285 -20.95 39.47 -24.47
N ARG A 286 -20.25 38.70 -25.32
CA ARG A 286 -19.31 37.66 -24.87
C ARG A 286 -18.35 38.29 -23.87
N VAL A 287 -18.43 37.87 -22.62
CA VAL A 287 -17.46 38.25 -21.59
C VAL A 287 -16.11 37.72 -22.06
N THR A 288 -15.16 38.60 -22.35
CA THR A 288 -13.77 38.20 -22.63
C THR A 288 -13.09 37.95 -21.30
N ASP A 289 -13.25 36.75 -20.77
CA ASP A 289 -12.65 36.31 -19.50
C ASP A 289 -11.28 35.63 -19.69
N GLN A 290 -10.86 35.40 -20.93
CA GLN A 290 -9.55 34.82 -21.26
C GLN A 290 -8.35 35.60 -20.69
N GLN A 291 -8.54 36.86 -20.34
CA GLN A 291 -7.51 37.70 -19.71
C GLN A 291 -7.41 37.50 -18.19
N LEU A 292 -8.40 36.86 -17.56
CA LEU A 292 -8.37 36.54 -16.14
C LEU A 292 -7.51 35.31 -15.94
N TRP A 293 -6.59 35.39 -14.98
CA TRP A 293 -5.76 34.26 -14.62
C TRP A 293 -5.38 34.28 -13.15
N GLY A 294 -5.05 33.11 -12.63
CA GLY A 294 -4.50 32.91 -11.30
C GLY A 294 -3.38 31.89 -11.37
N THR A 295 -2.31 32.11 -10.63
CA THR A 295 -1.13 31.24 -10.59
C THR A 295 -0.87 30.81 -9.16
N ILE A 296 -0.65 29.52 -8.93
CA ILE A 296 -0.05 29.01 -7.68
C ILE A 296 1.44 28.86 -7.94
N HIS A 297 2.24 29.34 -7.00
CA HIS A 297 3.68 29.20 -7.07
C HIS A 297 4.14 27.89 -6.43
N ALA A 298 5.13 27.26 -7.05
CA ALA A 298 5.70 25.99 -6.62
C ALA A 298 6.37 26.07 -5.23
N ASP A 299 6.72 27.28 -4.79
CA ASP A 299 7.29 27.56 -3.46
C ASP A 299 6.25 27.77 -2.35
N THR A 300 4.98 27.44 -2.59
CA THR A 300 3.93 27.32 -1.57
C THR A 300 4.40 26.37 -0.47
N GLN A 301 4.32 26.78 0.80
CA GLN A 301 4.95 26.08 1.92
C GLN A 301 3.92 25.36 2.77
N PHE A 302 4.28 24.16 3.24
CA PHE A 302 3.52 23.38 4.20
C PHE A 302 4.33 23.23 5.48
N GLU A 303 3.68 23.47 6.62
CA GLU A 303 4.23 23.14 7.94
C GLU A 303 3.22 22.22 8.64
N LEU A 304 3.57 20.94 8.80
CA LEU A 304 2.72 19.92 9.40
C LEU A 304 3.10 19.72 10.87
N ALA A 305 2.12 19.76 11.75
CA ALA A 305 2.26 19.30 13.12
C ALA A 305 1.70 17.87 13.18
N ARG A 306 2.56 16.86 13.20
CA ARG A 306 2.16 15.45 13.24
C ARG A 306 3.09 14.60 14.11
N GLN A 307 2.66 13.39 14.41
CA GLN A 307 3.47 12.37 15.05
C GLN A 307 3.26 11.02 14.36
N VAL A 308 4.27 10.16 14.41
CA VAL A 308 4.22 8.83 13.80
C VAL A 308 3.53 7.86 14.75
N SER A 309 2.26 7.57 14.49
CA SER A 309 1.49 6.62 15.26
C SER A 309 0.25 6.15 14.51
N ALA A 310 0.02 4.85 14.53
CA ALA A 310 -1.20 4.22 14.05
C ALA A 310 -1.89 3.48 15.19
N TRP A 311 -3.21 3.39 15.10
CA TRP A 311 -3.99 2.47 15.93
C TRP A 311 -3.98 1.11 15.26
N LEU A 312 -3.31 0.15 15.88
CA LEU A 312 -3.26 -1.23 15.39
C LEU A 312 -3.77 -2.17 16.49
N PRO A 313 -4.49 -3.25 16.14
CA PRO A 313 -4.97 -3.60 14.79
C PRO A 313 -6.14 -2.69 14.30
N ASP A 314 -6.16 -2.40 13.00
CA ASP A 314 -7.26 -1.71 12.32
C ASP A 314 -7.32 -2.09 10.83
N LEU A 315 -8.30 -2.92 10.47
CA LEU A 315 -8.52 -3.42 9.12
C LEU A 315 -8.82 -2.30 8.12
N LYS A 316 -9.25 -1.12 8.59
CA LYS A 316 -9.43 0.05 7.74
C LYS A 316 -8.12 0.49 7.08
N LEU A 317 -6.97 0.21 7.69
CA LEU A 317 -5.67 0.57 7.13
C LEU A 317 -5.25 -0.33 5.94
N LEU A 318 -5.88 -1.51 5.78
CA LEU A 318 -5.65 -2.37 4.62
C LEU A 318 -6.07 -1.72 3.30
N GLN A 319 -6.98 -0.74 3.32
CA GLN A 319 -7.34 0.01 2.12
C GLN A 319 -6.14 0.77 1.52
N TYR A 320 -5.13 1.09 2.35
CA TYR A 320 -3.86 1.72 1.94
C TYR A 320 -2.68 0.75 1.98
N GLY A 321 -2.93 -0.53 2.22
CA GLY A 321 -1.90 -1.57 2.31
C GLY A 321 -1.12 -1.54 3.62
N PHE A 322 -1.43 -0.69 4.60
CA PHE A 322 -0.65 -0.58 5.83
C PHE A 322 -1.07 -1.65 6.88
N PRO A 323 -0.12 -2.25 7.61
CA PRO A 323 1.34 -2.08 7.54
C PRO A 323 2.04 -2.98 6.52
N PHE A 324 1.30 -3.81 5.78
CA PHE A 324 1.86 -4.84 4.89
C PHE A 324 2.61 -4.29 3.66
N ALA A 325 2.39 -3.02 3.29
CA ALA A 325 3.10 -2.28 2.26
C ALA A 325 4.11 -1.26 2.82
N ALA A 326 4.49 -1.41 4.10
CA ALA A 326 5.56 -0.64 4.74
C ALA A 326 6.72 -1.58 5.09
N PRO A 327 7.88 -1.53 4.39
CA PRO A 327 8.23 -0.65 3.28
C PRO A 327 7.51 -1.00 1.98
N GLN A 328 7.52 -0.07 1.03
CA GLN A 328 6.81 -0.18 -0.24
C GLN A 328 7.27 -1.37 -1.08
N ASP A 329 8.50 -1.87 -0.94
CA ASP A 329 8.95 -3.07 -1.69
C ASP A 329 8.37 -4.39 -1.14
N LEU A 330 7.56 -4.34 -0.07
CA LEU A 330 6.95 -5.49 0.62
C LEU A 330 7.94 -6.39 1.37
N SER A 331 9.22 -6.00 1.51
CA SER A 331 10.27 -6.83 2.11
C SER A 331 10.07 -7.20 3.58
N GLN A 332 9.21 -6.46 4.29
CA GLN A 332 8.86 -6.78 5.68
C GLN A 332 7.53 -7.53 5.81
N THR A 333 6.98 -8.03 4.71
CA THR A 333 5.75 -8.82 4.69
C THR A 333 6.03 -10.20 4.13
N ALA A 334 5.42 -11.21 4.74
CA ALA A 334 5.38 -12.56 4.18
C ALA A 334 3.98 -13.15 4.24
N ILE A 335 3.66 -13.97 3.25
CA ILE A 335 2.44 -14.77 3.25
C ILE A 335 2.78 -16.17 3.77
N ALA A 336 2.00 -16.66 4.72
CA ALA A 336 2.03 -18.04 5.19
C ALA A 336 0.82 -18.78 4.63
N ILE A 337 1.05 -19.95 4.02
CA ILE A 337 -0.01 -20.80 3.46
C ILE A 337 0.12 -22.25 3.98
N PRO A 338 -0.92 -23.09 3.89
CA PRO A 338 -0.84 -24.47 4.34
C PRO A 338 0.23 -25.27 3.56
N ASP A 339 0.80 -26.32 4.15
CA ASP A 339 1.79 -27.17 3.46
C ASP A 339 1.23 -27.83 2.19
N GLU A 340 -0.07 -28.15 2.20
CA GLU A 340 -0.84 -28.62 1.05
C GLU A 340 -1.91 -27.57 0.69
N PRO A 341 -1.53 -26.51 -0.04
CA PRO A 341 -2.45 -25.42 -0.32
C PRO A 341 -3.51 -25.83 -1.34
N THR A 342 -4.76 -25.44 -1.10
CA THR A 342 -5.84 -25.60 -2.08
C THR A 342 -5.70 -24.57 -3.20
N ASN A 343 -6.30 -24.82 -4.37
CA ASN A 343 -6.31 -23.85 -5.47
C ASN A 343 -6.89 -22.49 -5.02
N ASN A 344 -7.87 -22.51 -4.12
CA ASN A 344 -8.44 -21.29 -3.57
C ASN A 344 -7.44 -20.51 -2.69
N ALA A 345 -6.65 -21.19 -1.85
CA ALA A 345 -5.59 -20.54 -1.08
C ALA A 345 -4.49 -19.94 -1.97
N LEU A 346 -4.14 -20.63 -3.06
CA LEU A 346 -3.18 -20.12 -4.06
C LEU A 346 -3.72 -18.90 -4.81
N LEU A 347 -5.00 -18.89 -5.19
CA LEU A 347 -5.62 -17.73 -5.85
C LEU A 347 -5.71 -16.54 -4.90
N LEU A 348 -6.15 -16.75 -3.65
CA LEU A 348 -6.18 -15.70 -2.64
C LEU A 348 -4.78 -15.12 -2.37
N MET A 349 -3.73 -15.96 -2.35
CA MET A 349 -2.34 -15.50 -2.27
C MET A 349 -1.97 -14.57 -3.44
N LEU A 350 -2.36 -14.92 -4.67
CA LEU A 350 -2.13 -14.08 -5.86
C LEU A 350 -2.89 -12.76 -5.77
N GLU A 351 -4.17 -12.76 -5.40
CA GLU A 351 -4.98 -11.55 -5.28
C GLU A 351 -4.49 -10.58 -4.18
N ILE A 352 -4.05 -11.11 -3.04
CA ILE A 352 -3.41 -10.29 -1.99
C ILE A 352 -2.12 -9.66 -2.53
N SER A 353 -1.30 -10.47 -3.23
CA SER A 353 -0.05 -9.99 -3.81
C SER A 353 -0.29 -8.90 -4.84
N GLU A 354 -1.28 -9.08 -5.72
CA GLU A 354 -1.73 -8.08 -6.68
C GLU A 354 -2.16 -6.79 -6.00
N ARG A 355 -3.02 -6.89 -4.98
CA ARG A 355 -3.52 -5.74 -4.23
C ARG A 355 -2.39 -4.97 -3.55
N LEU A 356 -1.51 -5.66 -2.82
CA LEU A 356 -0.37 -5.03 -2.17
C LEU A 356 0.58 -4.39 -3.20
N GLY A 357 0.74 -5.06 -4.34
CA GLY A 357 1.40 -4.52 -5.51
C GLY A 357 0.80 -3.19 -5.96
N ARG A 358 -0.51 -3.17 -6.23
CA ARG A 358 -1.26 -1.98 -6.68
C ARG A 358 -1.11 -0.78 -5.72
N LEU A 359 -1.10 -1.06 -4.42
CA LEU A 359 -0.97 -0.07 -3.35
C LEU A 359 0.49 0.34 -3.06
N SER A 360 1.45 -0.31 -3.74
CA SER A 360 2.87 -0.05 -3.63
C SER A 360 3.41 0.67 -4.87
N LYS A 361 4.38 1.56 -4.68
CA LYS A 361 5.08 2.26 -5.77
C LYS A 361 6.61 2.08 -5.77
N ALA A 362 7.11 1.03 -5.11
CA ALA A 362 8.56 0.73 -5.10
C ALA A 362 9.07 0.21 -6.45
N GLU A 363 10.40 0.29 -6.65
CA GLU A 363 11.07 -0.17 -7.87
C GLU A 363 11.26 -1.69 -7.95
N SER A 364 11.00 -2.43 -6.87
CA SER A 364 11.13 -3.88 -6.77
C SER A 364 10.05 -4.51 -5.87
N VAL A 365 9.73 -5.78 -6.07
CA VAL A 365 8.85 -6.57 -5.20
C VAL A 365 9.66 -7.63 -4.47
N LYS A 366 9.60 -7.62 -3.14
CA LYS A 366 10.32 -8.53 -2.24
C LYS A 366 9.40 -9.24 -1.25
N LEU A 367 8.18 -9.55 -1.70
CA LEU A 367 7.22 -10.35 -0.94
C LEU A 367 7.68 -11.81 -0.92
N ASP A 368 7.76 -12.40 0.27
CA ASP A 368 8.08 -13.82 0.44
C ASP A 368 6.83 -14.63 0.78
N VAL A 369 6.82 -15.89 0.34
CA VAL A 369 5.75 -16.83 0.69
C VAL A 369 6.32 -18.13 1.24
N TYR A 370 5.80 -18.55 2.38
CA TYR A 370 6.21 -19.75 3.09
C TYR A 370 5.05 -20.72 3.25
N ARG A 371 5.32 -22.01 3.05
CA ARG A 371 4.45 -23.07 3.57
C ARG A 371 4.55 -23.13 5.08
N ALA A 372 3.50 -23.65 5.72
CA ALA A 372 3.37 -23.70 7.18
C ALA A 372 4.62 -24.26 7.88
N SER A 373 5.17 -25.38 7.36
CA SER A 373 6.37 -26.02 7.89
C SER A 373 7.65 -25.17 7.81
N GLN A 374 7.69 -24.16 6.94
CA GLN A 374 8.85 -23.27 6.75
C GLN A 374 8.73 -21.94 7.49
N VAL A 375 7.60 -21.67 8.18
CA VAL A 375 7.43 -20.45 8.97
C VAL A 375 8.21 -20.56 10.29
N THR A 376 9.47 -20.14 10.25
CA THR A 376 10.39 -20.15 11.39
C THR A 376 10.20 -18.98 12.36
N ASP A 377 10.71 -19.09 13.59
CA ASP A 377 10.63 -17.99 14.58
C ASP A 377 11.27 -16.67 14.09
N PRO A 378 12.44 -16.67 13.41
CA PRO A 378 12.99 -15.43 12.84
C PRO A 378 12.07 -14.74 11.83
N ILE A 379 11.28 -15.49 11.06
CA ILE A 379 10.28 -14.96 10.13
C ILE A 379 9.17 -14.28 10.94
N LYS A 380 8.63 -14.98 11.96
CA LYS A 380 7.57 -14.49 12.85
C LYS A 380 7.93 -13.22 13.62
N GLU A 381 9.21 -13.09 14.01
CA GLU A 381 9.72 -11.91 14.71
C GLU A 381 9.97 -10.72 13.79
N LYS A 382 10.39 -10.96 12.54
CA LYS A 382 10.89 -9.90 11.64
C LYS A 382 9.85 -9.37 10.66
N GLN A 383 8.86 -10.15 10.28
CA GLN A 383 7.91 -9.80 9.22
C GLN A 383 6.48 -9.61 9.76
N HIS A 384 5.71 -8.76 9.08
CA HIS A 384 4.26 -8.81 9.12
C HIS A 384 3.81 -10.08 8.38
N LEU A 385 2.87 -10.82 8.96
CA LEU A 385 2.45 -12.11 8.41
C LEU A 385 1.01 -12.02 7.91
N ILE A 386 0.78 -12.54 6.71
CA ILE A 386 -0.56 -12.77 6.15
C ILE A 386 -0.75 -14.28 6.08
N ALA A 387 -1.53 -14.85 6.99
CA ALA A 387 -1.76 -16.29 7.07
C ALA A 387 -3.08 -16.67 6.41
N ILE A 388 -3.02 -17.58 5.44
CA ILE A 388 -4.16 -18.03 4.63
C ILE A 388 -4.46 -19.49 4.96
N GLY A 389 -5.72 -19.81 5.26
CA GLY A 389 -6.15 -21.21 5.35
C GLY A 389 -7.43 -21.40 6.15
N THR A 390 -8.10 -22.53 5.95
CA THR A 390 -9.22 -22.94 6.81
C THR A 390 -8.73 -23.20 8.23
N GLN A 391 -9.61 -23.14 9.23
CA GLN A 391 -9.28 -23.37 10.63
C GLN A 391 -8.51 -24.69 10.88
N GLN A 392 -8.83 -25.76 10.15
CA GLN A 392 -8.19 -27.08 10.31
C GLN A 392 -6.74 -27.11 9.79
N ASN A 393 -6.45 -26.35 8.73
CA ASN A 393 -5.18 -26.35 8.02
C ASN A 393 -4.52 -24.96 8.06
N PHE A 394 -4.75 -24.20 9.12
CA PHE A 394 -4.22 -22.84 9.23
C PHE A 394 -2.70 -22.89 9.45
N PRO A 395 -1.90 -22.09 8.73
CA PRO A 395 -0.45 -22.25 8.71
C PRO A 395 0.27 -21.80 9.99
N ILE A 396 -0.42 -21.10 10.88
CA ILE A 396 0.12 -20.64 12.16
C ILE A 396 -0.87 -20.99 13.28
N PRO A 397 -1.02 -22.28 13.62
CA PRO A 397 -2.05 -22.73 14.56
C PRO A 397 -1.83 -22.17 15.97
N GLU A 398 -0.59 -21.90 16.37
CA GLU A 398 -0.27 -21.33 17.69
C GLU A 398 -0.86 -19.93 17.86
N ALA A 399 -1.14 -19.22 16.76
CA ALA A 399 -1.83 -17.95 16.83
C ALA A 399 -3.17 -18.09 17.56
N PHE A 400 -3.89 -19.22 17.41
CA PHE A 400 -5.19 -19.46 18.04
C PHE A 400 -5.14 -19.66 19.55
N GLU A 401 -3.96 -19.97 20.09
CA GLU A 401 -3.77 -20.21 21.52
C GLU A 401 -3.50 -18.91 22.30
N GLU A 402 -3.15 -17.84 21.59
CA GLU A 402 -2.76 -16.56 22.18
C GLU A 402 -3.95 -15.73 22.68
N LYS A 403 -3.73 -15.01 23.78
CA LYS A 403 -4.75 -14.16 24.40
C LYS A 403 -5.10 -13.00 23.48
N GLY A 404 -6.26 -13.06 22.83
CA GLY A 404 -6.78 -12.02 21.94
C GLY A 404 -7.09 -12.51 20.53
N PHE A 405 -6.53 -13.65 20.12
CA PHE A 405 -6.77 -14.25 18.81
C PHE A 405 -7.46 -15.61 18.95
N GLN A 406 -8.78 -15.59 19.21
CA GLN A 406 -9.60 -16.79 19.19
C GLN A 406 -10.56 -16.74 18.00
N LEU A 407 -10.22 -17.41 16.90
CA LEU A 407 -11.17 -17.58 15.79
C LEU A 407 -12.43 -18.32 16.23
N GLY A 408 -12.31 -19.27 17.17
CA GLY A 408 -13.46 -19.96 17.75
C GLY A 408 -14.49 -19.01 18.40
N GLN A 409 -14.04 -17.87 18.95
CA GLN A 409 -14.92 -16.79 19.42
C GLN A 409 -15.30 -15.80 18.31
N ALA A 410 -14.54 -15.68 17.23
CA ALA A 410 -14.95 -14.87 16.08
C ALA A 410 -16.22 -15.44 15.40
N PHE A 411 -16.40 -16.77 15.44
CA PHE A 411 -17.64 -17.44 15.02
C PHE A 411 -18.76 -17.41 16.08
N SER A 412 -18.53 -16.79 17.25
CA SER A 412 -19.57 -16.53 18.23
C SER A 412 -19.92 -15.04 18.24
N ARG A 413 -21.21 -14.73 18.13
CA ARG A 413 -21.73 -13.38 18.26
C ARG A 413 -21.99 -13.12 19.74
N GLN A 414 -21.19 -12.26 20.36
CA GLN A 414 -21.41 -11.83 21.73
C GLN A 414 -22.15 -10.48 21.74
N TRP A 415 -23.33 -10.45 22.37
CA TRP A 415 -24.05 -9.22 22.67
C TRP A 415 -24.39 -9.19 24.15
N GLN A 416 -23.75 -8.29 24.90
CA GLN A 416 -23.81 -8.24 26.37
C GLN A 416 -23.42 -9.60 27.01
N ASP A 417 -24.22 -10.12 27.96
CA ASP A 417 -24.00 -11.42 28.63
C ASP A 417 -24.49 -12.63 27.81
N THR A 418 -24.95 -12.43 26.56
CA THR A 418 -25.44 -13.52 25.71
C THR A 418 -24.44 -13.83 24.61
N GLN A 419 -23.85 -15.03 24.67
CA GLN A 419 -23.09 -15.60 23.56
C GLN A 419 -24.03 -16.42 22.68
N ILE A 420 -24.22 -15.96 21.44
CA ILE A 420 -24.94 -16.71 20.40
C ILE A 420 -23.90 -17.27 19.45
N GLN A 421 -23.79 -18.59 19.38
CA GLN A 421 -23.01 -19.25 18.35
C GLN A 421 -23.89 -19.32 17.08
N THR A 422 -23.78 -18.32 16.20
CA THR A 422 -24.50 -18.36 14.92
C THR A 422 -23.62 -19.07 13.90
N LEU A 423 -23.94 -20.33 13.61
CA LEU A 423 -23.34 -21.08 12.51
C LEU A 423 -24.06 -20.68 11.21
N PRO A 424 -23.37 -19.93 10.36
CA PRO A 424 -23.18 -20.41 8.99
C PRO A 424 -21.72 -20.81 8.84
N ASP A 425 -21.47 -22.10 8.66
CA ASP A 425 -20.11 -22.66 8.49
C ASP A 425 -19.37 -22.12 7.23
N ASP A 426 -20.08 -21.37 6.39
CA ASP A 426 -19.62 -20.85 5.11
C ASP A 426 -19.15 -19.38 5.18
N GLU A 427 -19.10 -18.77 6.37
CA GLU A 427 -18.56 -17.41 6.54
C GLU A 427 -17.02 -17.39 6.37
N GLY A 428 -16.53 -16.35 5.69
CA GLY A 428 -15.11 -15.99 5.63
C GLY A 428 -14.75 -15.05 6.78
N ILE A 429 -13.52 -15.09 7.26
CA ILE A 429 -13.01 -14.23 8.32
C ILE A 429 -11.73 -13.55 7.88
N ILE A 430 -11.68 -12.25 8.13
CA ILE A 430 -10.46 -11.45 8.12
C ILE A 430 -10.24 -10.95 9.54
N LYS A 431 -9.12 -11.30 10.16
CA LYS A 431 -8.77 -10.85 11.50
C LYS A 431 -7.35 -10.35 11.58
N GLN A 432 -7.16 -9.14 12.08
CA GLN A 432 -5.87 -8.53 12.31
C GLN A 432 -5.56 -8.49 13.80
N ILE A 433 -4.34 -8.83 14.19
CA ILE A 433 -3.83 -8.68 15.56
C ILE A 433 -2.40 -8.16 15.54
N SER A 434 -1.97 -7.60 16.67
CA SER A 434 -0.54 -7.47 16.96
C SER A 434 0.09 -8.86 16.98
N SER A 435 1.24 -9.02 16.32
CA SER A 435 1.93 -10.30 16.26
C SER A 435 2.32 -10.74 17.69
N PRO A 436 1.99 -11.98 18.11
CA PRO A 436 2.38 -12.50 19.41
C PRO A 436 3.89 -12.54 19.64
N TRP A 437 4.66 -12.64 18.55
CA TRP A 437 6.12 -12.77 18.59
C TRP A 437 6.83 -11.41 18.61
N ASN A 438 6.20 -10.37 18.05
CA ASN A 438 6.74 -9.01 18.04
C ASN A 438 5.59 -7.99 17.95
N ASN A 439 5.45 -7.12 18.96
CA ASN A 439 4.38 -6.13 19.01
C ASN A 439 4.52 -4.98 18.00
N GLU A 440 5.67 -4.84 17.34
CA GLU A 440 5.85 -3.95 16.18
C GLU A 440 5.38 -4.61 14.87
N ARG A 441 5.05 -5.91 14.89
CA ARG A 441 4.53 -6.67 13.76
C ARG A 441 3.05 -6.95 13.90
N VAL A 442 2.44 -7.31 12.78
CA VAL A 442 1.01 -7.57 12.66
C VAL A 442 0.81 -8.91 11.97
N LEU A 443 -0.12 -9.70 12.49
CA LEU A 443 -0.63 -10.90 11.84
C LEU A 443 -2.02 -10.61 11.29
N LEU A 444 -2.20 -10.79 9.99
CA LEU A 444 -3.49 -10.82 9.31
C LEU A 444 -3.85 -12.27 9.01
N ALA A 445 -4.95 -12.73 9.58
CA ALA A 445 -5.49 -14.06 9.34
C ALA A 445 -6.66 -14.00 8.39
N LEU A 446 -6.55 -14.78 7.32
CA LEU A 446 -7.54 -14.95 6.26
C LEU A 446 -8.01 -16.39 6.33
N SER A 447 -9.16 -16.61 6.96
CA SER A 447 -9.58 -17.95 7.38
C SER A 447 -11.08 -18.18 7.26
N SER A 448 -11.50 -19.42 7.46
CA SER A 448 -12.88 -19.87 7.42
C SER A 448 -13.00 -21.24 8.08
N GLN A 449 -14.22 -21.70 8.38
CA GLN A 449 -14.43 -23.10 8.80
C GLN A 449 -14.44 -24.05 7.60
N LYS A 450 -15.03 -23.62 6.47
CA LYS A 450 -15.15 -24.38 5.23
C LYS A 450 -14.46 -23.68 4.05
N PRO A 451 -14.07 -24.42 2.99
CA PRO A 451 -13.46 -23.84 1.79
C PRO A 451 -14.29 -22.72 1.13
N THR A 452 -15.62 -22.83 1.17
CA THR A 452 -16.59 -21.82 0.69
C THR A 452 -16.40 -20.46 1.34
N GLY A 453 -16.13 -20.41 2.65
CA GLY A 453 -15.85 -19.16 3.35
C GLY A 453 -14.53 -18.51 2.90
N LEU A 454 -13.55 -19.32 2.50
CA LEU A 454 -12.30 -18.80 1.96
C LEU A 454 -12.50 -18.18 0.58
N ASP A 455 -13.44 -18.69 -0.23
CA ASP A 455 -13.87 -18.03 -1.47
C ASP A 455 -14.47 -16.65 -1.20
N HIS A 456 -15.23 -16.46 -0.11
CA HIS A 456 -15.73 -15.14 0.25
C HIS A 456 -14.61 -14.16 0.63
N VAL A 457 -13.56 -14.64 1.32
CA VAL A 457 -12.37 -13.84 1.58
C VAL A 457 -11.66 -13.46 0.28
N ARG A 458 -11.51 -14.41 -0.64
CA ARG A 458 -10.95 -14.20 -1.98
C ARG A 458 -11.67 -13.07 -2.73
N HIS A 459 -12.98 -13.16 -2.89
CA HIS A 459 -13.76 -12.12 -3.58
C HIS A 459 -13.66 -10.73 -2.94
N LEU A 460 -13.39 -10.63 -1.63
CA LEU A 460 -13.11 -9.33 -1.02
C LEU A 460 -11.83 -8.70 -1.58
N PHE A 461 -10.76 -9.48 -1.75
CA PHE A 461 -9.48 -8.97 -2.29
C PHE A 461 -9.54 -8.63 -3.78
N ASP A 462 -10.45 -9.26 -4.52
CA ASP A 462 -10.77 -8.94 -5.92
C ASP A 462 -11.61 -7.64 -6.07
N GLN A 463 -12.29 -7.19 -5.01
CA GLN A 463 -13.23 -6.06 -5.08
C GLN A 463 -12.83 -4.87 -4.21
N ASP A 464 -12.18 -3.88 -4.84
CA ASP A 464 -11.76 -2.62 -4.19
C ASP A 464 -12.83 -1.92 -3.34
N PRO A 465 -14.11 -1.82 -3.77
CA PRO A 465 -15.13 -1.12 -2.99
C PRO A 465 -15.39 -1.71 -1.60
N LEU A 466 -15.14 -3.01 -1.41
CA LEU A 466 -15.37 -3.68 -0.13
C LEU A 466 -14.37 -3.24 0.96
N PHE A 467 -13.18 -2.75 0.58
CA PHE A 467 -12.19 -2.25 1.53
C PHE A 467 -12.63 -0.99 2.28
N TYR A 468 -13.50 -0.17 1.68
CA TYR A 468 -14.04 1.03 2.35
C TYR A 468 -14.99 0.71 3.51
N GLN A 469 -15.48 -0.54 3.57
CA GLN A 469 -16.38 -1.02 4.62
C GLN A 469 -15.62 -1.72 5.76
N LEU A 470 -14.30 -1.94 5.62
CA LEU A 470 -13.50 -2.58 6.66
C LEU A 470 -13.30 -1.65 7.84
N GLU A 471 -13.61 -2.17 9.03
CA GLU A 471 -13.45 -1.47 10.29
C GLU A 471 -13.09 -2.44 11.40
N GLY A 472 -12.38 -1.95 12.42
CA GLY A 472 -12.05 -2.75 13.60
C GLY A 472 -10.96 -3.78 13.31
N ASP A 473 -10.90 -4.83 14.11
CA ASP A 473 -9.84 -5.84 14.04
C ASP A 473 -10.32 -7.17 13.42
N THR A 474 -11.64 -7.37 13.32
CA THR A 474 -12.23 -8.60 12.78
C THR A 474 -13.43 -8.28 11.89
N VAL A 475 -13.48 -8.86 10.70
CA VAL A 475 -14.62 -8.76 9.77
C VAL A 475 -15.05 -10.17 9.38
N LEU A 476 -16.35 -10.44 9.53
CA LEU A 476 -17.01 -11.64 9.00
C LEU A 476 -17.61 -11.32 7.63
N ILE A 477 -17.38 -12.20 6.67
CA ILE A 477 -17.83 -12.05 5.28
C ILE A 477 -18.81 -13.16 4.99
N SER A 478 -20.02 -12.78 4.60
CA SER A 478 -21.06 -13.69 4.15
C SER A 478 -21.63 -13.21 2.83
N THR A 479 -22.18 -14.13 2.05
CA THR A 479 -22.93 -13.80 0.83
C THR A 479 -24.42 -14.07 1.07
N SER A 480 -25.28 -13.26 0.47
CA SER A 480 -26.70 -13.61 0.35
C SER A 480 -26.86 -14.60 -0.81
N GLU A 481 -27.59 -15.72 -0.62
CA GLU A 481 -27.68 -16.90 -1.52
C GLU A 481 -28.21 -16.64 -2.97
N SER A 482 -28.12 -15.44 -3.53
CA SER A 482 -28.78 -15.05 -4.79
C SER A 482 -27.90 -14.35 -5.84
N SER A 483 -26.61 -14.11 -5.61
CA SER A 483 -25.80 -13.40 -6.61
C SER A 483 -25.15 -14.35 -7.63
N SER A 484 -25.82 -14.52 -8.77
CA SER A 484 -25.24 -15.14 -9.98
C SER A 484 -24.29 -14.20 -10.75
N VAL A 485 -23.96 -13.04 -10.18
CA VAL A 485 -23.14 -12.00 -10.81
C VAL A 485 -21.78 -11.95 -10.10
N PRO A 486 -20.66 -12.28 -10.77
CA PRO A 486 -19.32 -12.35 -10.17
C PRO A 486 -18.76 -11.04 -9.60
N GLN A 487 -19.45 -9.90 -9.76
CA GLN A 487 -18.95 -8.55 -9.40
C GLN A 487 -20.01 -7.71 -8.64
N ASP A 488 -21.04 -8.34 -8.09
CA ASP A 488 -22.04 -7.62 -7.30
C ASP A 488 -21.51 -7.36 -5.88
N THR A 489 -21.01 -6.15 -5.63
CA THR A 489 -20.52 -5.74 -4.30
C THR A 489 -21.63 -5.73 -3.25
N ASP A 490 -22.89 -5.55 -3.66
CA ASP A 490 -24.05 -5.50 -2.76
C ASP A 490 -24.49 -6.91 -2.32
N ALA A 491 -23.94 -7.96 -2.94
CA ALA A 491 -24.20 -9.35 -2.56
C ALA A 491 -23.51 -9.77 -1.25
N TYR A 492 -22.44 -9.07 -0.87
CA TYR A 492 -21.62 -9.35 0.29
C TYR A 492 -22.08 -8.56 1.50
N THR A 493 -22.22 -9.23 2.63
CA THR A 493 -22.49 -8.60 3.93
C THR A 493 -21.25 -8.70 4.79
N LEU A 494 -20.69 -7.54 5.15
CA LEU A 494 -19.53 -7.40 6.03
C LEU A 494 -20.00 -7.04 7.45
N THR A 495 -19.68 -7.90 8.41
CA THR A 495 -19.98 -7.64 9.83
C THR A 495 -18.68 -7.38 10.58
N SER A 496 -18.46 -6.10 10.92
CA SER A 496 -17.28 -5.66 11.67
C SER A 496 -17.44 -5.89 13.18
N LEU A 497 -16.39 -6.40 13.80
CA LEU A 497 -16.29 -6.65 15.23
C LEU A 497 -15.04 -5.92 15.77
N LYS A 498 -15.11 -5.46 17.02
CA LYS A 498 -13.98 -4.90 17.77
C LYS A 498 -13.70 -5.78 18.98
N GLN A 499 -12.81 -6.75 18.81
CA GLN A 499 -12.51 -7.79 19.81
C GLN A 499 -11.20 -7.52 20.56
N ALA A 500 -10.17 -7.01 19.88
CA ALA A 500 -8.91 -6.61 20.50
C ALA A 500 -8.94 -5.15 21.00
N ALA A 501 -8.22 -4.89 22.10
CA ALA A 501 -7.94 -3.52 22.50
C ALA A 501 -6.96 -2.92 21.49
N GLN A 502 -7.36 -1.85 20.81
CA GLN A 502 -6.46 -1.12 19.92
C GLN A 502 -5.35 -0.48 20.76
N GLU A 503 -4.11 -0.77 20.42
CA GLU A 503 -2.96 -0.14 21.07
C GLU A 503 -2.55 1.10 20.26
N HIS A 504 -2.28 2.20 20.97
CA HIS A 504 -1.66 3.37 20.37
C HIS A 504 -0.18 3.04 20.18
N THR A 505 0.16 2.48 19.03
CA THR A 505 1.53 2.11 18.74
C THR A 505 2.25 3.36 18.27
N SER A 506 3.09 3.91 19.14
CA SER A 506 4.08 4.92 18.75
C SER A 506 5.20 4.22 17.99
N LEU A 507 5.24 4.41 16.68
CA LEU A 507 6.19 3.73 15.79
C LEU A 507 7.55 4.46 15.73
N GLU A 508 7.67 5.63 16.36
CA GLU A 508 8.96 6.32 16.58
C GLU A 508 9.45 6.22 18.02
N LYS A 509 10.75 5.96 18.21
CA LYS A 509 11.50 6.20 19.45
C LYS A 509 12.12 7.60 19.43
N SER A 510 11.31 8.65 19.40
CA SER A 510 11.83 10.04 19.33
C SER A 510 12.07 10.67 20.72
N PRO A 511 13.20 11.37 20.96
CA PRO A 511 13.44 12.11 22.21
C PRO A 511 12.45 13.26 22.42
N ARG A 512 11.80 13.76 21.35
CA ARG A 512 10.70 14.75 21.48
C ARG A 512 9.50 14.20 22.25
N GLN A 513 9.25 12.89 22.18
CA GLN A 513 8.17 12.25 22.95
C GLN A 513 8.49 12.18 24.43
N LEU A 514 9.77 12.06 24.82
CA LEU A 514 10.17 12.14 26.21
C LEU A 514 9.84 13.53 26.76
N ILE A 515 10.13 14.58 25.99
CA ILE A 515 9.83 15.98 26.33
C ILE A 515 8.32 16.21 26.38
N MET A 516 7.54 15.70 25.42
CA MET A 516 6.08 15.82 25.43
C MET A 516 5.42 15.00 26.56
N ARG A 517 5.90 13.79 26.88
CA ARG A 517 5.45 13.01 28.05
C ARG A 517 5.80 13.71 29.37
N LEU A 518 6.99 14.31 29.45
CA LEU A 518 7.42 15.14 30.57
C LEU A 518 6.54 16.38 30.74
N GLN A 519 6.14 17.02 29.64
CA GLN A 519 5.25 18.19 29.66
C GLN A 519 3.78 17.83 29.96
N ARG A 520 3.31 16.65 29.52
CA ARG A 520 1.93 16.20 29.74
C ARG A 520 1.68 15.69 31.17
N ASN A 521 2.71 15.23 31.87
CA ASN A 521 2.64 14.83 33.28
C ASN A 521 3.20 15.92 34.19
N TRP A 522 2.31 16.75 34.75
CA TRP A 522 2.67 17.84 35.68
C TRP A 522 3.52 17.37 36.88
N LEU A 523 3.38 16.12 37.30
CA LEU A 523 4.16 15.50 38.38
C LEU A 523 5.66 15.47 38.07
N PHE A 524 6.06 15.23 36.82
CA PHE A 524 7.48 15.23 36.46
C PHE A 524 8.04 16.65 36.36
N VAL A 525 7.22 17.62 35.94
CA VAL A 525 7.60 19.05 35.99
C VAL A 525 7.81 19.50 37.44
N ALA A 526 6.94 19.09 38.36
CA ALA A 526 7.07 19.37 39.79
C ALA A 526 8.30 18.69 40.42
N ALA A 527 8.55 17.41 40.10
CA ALA A 527 9.74 16.71 40.56
C ALA A 527 11.02 17.33 40.01
N GLY A 528 11.03 17.70 38.72
CA GLY A 528 12.15 18.34 38.06
C GLY A 528 12.50 19.71 38.65
N THR A 529 11.50 20.54 38.97
CA THR A 529 11.72 21.85 39.61
C THR A 529 12.28 21.71 41.02
N ILE A 530 11.82 20.73 41.81
CA ILE A 530 12.36 20.43 43.15
C ILE A 530 13.82 20.00 43.07
N ILE A 531 14.15 19.09 42.14
CA ILE A 531 15.54 18.62 41.95
C ILE A 531 16.44 19.77 41.50
N ALA A 532 16.00 20.59 40.55
CA ALA A 532 16.75 21.76 40.11
C ALA A 532 16.98 22.75 41.26
N ALA A 533 15.97 23.02 42.08
CA ALA A 533 16.09 23.89 43.25
C ALA A 533 17.11 23.33 44.28
N LEU A 534 17.13 22.02 44.52
CA LEU A 534 18.09 21.38 45.41
C LEU A 534 19.53 21.44 44.87
N VAL A 535 19.70 21.29 43.56
CA VAL A 535 21.01 21.41 42.89
C VAL A 535 21.50 22.86 42.97
N PHE A 536 20.65 23.85 42.66
CA PHE A 536 20.99 25.26 42.82
C PHE A 536 21.31 25.62 44.27
N TYR A 537 20.57 25.07 45.23
CA TYR A 537 20.86 25.24 46.65
C TYR A 537 22.22 24.63 47.04
N GLY A 538 22.55 23.44 46.55
CA GLY A 538 23.85 22.81 46.77
C GLY A 538 25.02 23.61 46.19
N ILE A 539 24.87 24.11 44.96
CA ILE A 539 25.85 24.97 44.30
C ILE A 539 26.01 26.29 45.06
N ALA A 540 24.91 26.91 45.50
CA ALA A 540 24.93 28.13 46.29
C ALA A 540 25.63 27.92 47.65
N GLN A 541 25.38 26.81 48.34
CA GLN A 541 26.08 26.47 49.58
C GLN A 541 27.58 26.24 49.36
N GLN A 542 27.96 25.62 48.24
CA GLN A 542 29.36 25.37 47.91
C GLN A 542 30.10 26.66 47.56
N LEU A 543 29.43 27.61 46.89
CA LEU A 543 29.93 28.96 46.64
C LEU A 543 30.08 29.77 47.94
N LEU A 544 29.08 29.70 48.84
CA LEU A 544 29.13 30.35 50.15
C LEU A 544 30.26 29.80 51.03
N LYS A 545 30.47 28.47 51.05
CA LYS A 545 31.60 27.85 51.75
C LYS A 545 32.97 28.31 51.23
N ARG A 546 33.09 28.64 49.94
CA ARG A 546 34.34 29.19 49.37
C ARG A 546 34.55 30.67 49.68
N LEU A 547 33.51 31.38 50.13
CA LEU A 547 33.54 32.81 50.44
C LEU A 547 33.63 33.10 51.95
N SER A 548 33.55 32.09 52.81
CA SER A 548 33.83 32.21 54.25
C SER A 548 35.28 31.84 54.53
N PRO A 549 36.20 32.81 54.73
CA PRO A 549 37.52 32.52 55.28
C PRO A 549 37.38 32.14 56.75
N ASP A 550 38.05 31.07 57.16
CA ASP A 550 38.13 30.61 58.54
C ASP A 550 38.50 31.76 59.49
N THR A 551 37.66 32.00 60.49
CA THR A 551 38.00 32.76 61.71
C THR A 551 38.36 31.80 62.83
#